data_AF-A0A531LMN0-F1
#
_entry.id   AF-A0A531LMN0-F1
#
_cell.length_a   1.000
_cell.length_b   1.000
_cell.length_c   1.000
_cell.angle_alpha   90.00
_cell.angle_beta   90.00
_cell.angle_gamma   90.00
#
_symmetry.space_group_name_H-M   'P 1'
#
loop_
_entity.id
_entity.type
_entity.pdbx_description
1 polymer ?
#
loop_
_entity_poly.entity_id
_entity_poly.type
_entity_poly.pdbx_seq_one_letter_code
_entity_poly.pdbx_strand_id
1 'polypeptide(L)'
;RGMARTAQLADLEQEIAGCLAELRHIVDDMRPSVLELFGLRDAVEAHLNRSVARAKPPIAVRIADTSDGSADSLPETMRTSLYRIVQEAINNAVRHAAPGRIEVLL
;
A
#
# COMPACT_ATOMS: atom_id res chain seq x y z
N ARG A 1 -40.58 2.96 -4.79
CA ARG A 1 -39.90 2.42 -6.00
C ARG A 1 -38.46 2.92 -6.16
N GLY A 2 -38.12 4.17 -5.80
CA GLY A 2 -36.74 4.68 -5.85
C GLY A 2 -35.76 4.01 -4.87
N MET A 3 -36.12 3.90 -3.57
CA MET A 3 -35.23 3.33 -2.54
C MET A 3 -34.78 1.89 -2.81
N ALA A 4 -35.66 1.05 -3.37
CA ALA A 4 -35.32 -0.35 -3.70
C ALA A 4 -34.30 -0.46 -4.85
N ARG A 5 -34.33 0.47 -5.82
CA ARG A 5 -33.34 0.52 -6.90
C ARG A 5 -31.96 0.99 -6.42
N THR A 6 -31.92 1.95 -5.51
CA THR A 6 -30.66 2.40 -4.87
C THR A 6 -30.04 1.33 -3.99
N ALA A 7 -30.85 0.56 -3.25
CA ALA A 7 -30.34 -0.57 -2.47
C ALA A 7 -29.74 -1.66 -3.37
N GLN A 8 -30.41 -2.01 -4.46
CA GLN A 8 -29.88 -2.96 -5.45
C GLN A 8 -28.58 -2.49 -6.13
N LEU A 9 -28.43 -1.18 -6.33
CA LEU A 9 -27.19 -0.59 -6.86
C LEU A 9 -26.05 -0.68 -5.84
N ALA A 10 -26.32 -0.38 -4.58
CA ALA A 10 -25.34 -0.48 -3.51
C ALA A 10 -24.88 -1.94 -3.29
N ASP A 11 -25.81 -2.89 -3.32
CA ASP A 11 -25.50 -4.32 -3.21
C ASP A 11 -24.58 -4.77 -4.36
N LEU A 12 -24.89 -4.34 -5.59
CA LEU A 12 -24.07 -4.65 -6.77
C LEU A 12 -22.68 -4.00 -6.70
N GLU A 13 -22.59 -2.76 -6.23
CA GLU A 13 -21.30 -2.09 -5.99
C GLU A 13 -20.45 -2.84 -4.97
N GLN A 14 -21.08 -3.34 -3.90
CA GLN A 14 -20.41 -4.10 -2.85
C GLN A 14 -19.95 -5.47 -3.35
N GLU A 15 -20.74 -6.14 -4.18
CA GLU A 15 -20.40 -7.41 -4.82
C GLU A 15 -19.21 -7.26 -5.78
N ILE A 16 -19.21 -6.20 -6.61
CA ILE A 16 -18.09 -5.86 -7.50
C ILE A 16 -16.82 -5.55 -6.68
N ALA A 17 -16.94 -4.80 -5.58
CA ALA A 17 -15.82 -4.51 -4.70
C ALA A 17 -15.23 -5.79 -4.07
N GLY A 18 -16.09 -6.74 -3.68
CA GLY A 18 -15.69 -8.06 -3.20
C GLY A 18 -14.91 -8.85 -4.26
N CYS A 19 -15.44 -8.97 -5.47
CA CYS A 19 -14.76 -9.66 -6.57
C CYS A 19 -13.41 -9.02 -6.93
N LEU A 20 -13.31 -7.69 -6.90
CA LEU A 20 -12.04 -6.98 -7.14
C LEU A 20 -11.01 -7.26 -6.04
N ALA A 21 -11.45 -7.40 -4.78
CA ALA A 21 -10.57 -7.77 -3.68
C ALA A 21 -10.05 -9.21 -3.83
N GLU A 22 -10.92 -10.17 -4.17
CA GLU A 22 -10.53 -11.56 -4.43
C GLU A 22 -9.58 -11.69 -5.62
N LEU A 23 -9.85 -10.99 -6.73
CA LEU A 23 -8.94 -10.97 -7.87
C LEU A 23 -7.58 -10.38 -7.52
N ARG A 24 -7.53 -9.34 -6.67
CA ARG A 24 -6.26 -8.82 -6.16
C ARG A 24 -5.51 -9.87 -5.37
N HIS A 25 -6.19 -10.57 -4.46
CA HIS A 25 -5.59 -11.67 -3.71
C HIS A 25 -5.01 -12.75 -4.62
N ILE A 26 -5.77 -13.21 -5.62
CA ILE A 26 -5.30 -14.23 -6.58
C ILE A 26 -4.11 -13.72 -7.40
N VAL A 27 -4.13 -12.47 -7.86
CA VAL A 27 -3.03 -11.89 -8.64
C VAL A 27 -1.77 -11.71 -7.78
N ASP A 28 -1.93 -11.31 -6.53
CA ASP A 28 -0.85 -11.18 -5.56
C ASP A 28 -0.27 -12.56 -5.19
N ASP A 29 -1.08 -13.62 -5.10
CA ASP A 29 -0.62 -15.00 -4.87
C ASP A 29 0.11 -15.62 -6.08
N MET A 30 -0.15 -15.14 -7.30
CA MET A 30 0.42 -15.70 -8.53
C MET A 30 1.73 -15.02 -8.98
N ARG A 31 2.07 -13.84 -8.47
CA ARG A 31 3.35 -13.17 -8.77
C ARG A 31 4.04 -12.84 -7.47
N PRO A 32 5.28 -13.30 -7.26
CA PRO A 32 5.96 -12.96 -6.03
C PRO A 32 6.06 -11.45 -5.90
N SER A 33 5.55 -10.94 -4.78
CA SER A 33 5.43 -9.50 -4.55
C SER A 33 6.82 -8.86 -4.48
N VAL A 34 6.92 -7.53 -4.65
CA VAL A 34 8.20 -6.81 -4.43
C VAL A 34 8.73 -7.09 -3.01
N LEU A 35 7.82 -7.28 -2.05
CA LEU A 35 8.13 -7.64 -0.67
C LEU A 35 8.76 -9.05 -0.57
N GLU A 36 8.31 -10.02 -1.35
CA GLU A 36 8.88 -11.37 -1.39
C GLU A 36 10.20 -11.44 -2.15
N LEU A 37 10.33 -10.70 -3.25
CA LEU A 37 11.50 -10.75 -4.13
C LEU A 37 12.68 -9.93 -3.61
N PHE A 38 12.40 -8.76 -3.03
CA PHE A 38 13.40 -7.74 -2.73
C PHE A 38 13.37 -7.25 -1.27
N GLY A 39 12.46 -7.79 -0.45
CA GLY A 39 12.37 -7.43 0.96
C GLY A 39 11.56 -6.17 1.25
N LEU A 40 11.43 -5.86 2.55
CA LEU A 40 10.56 -4.80 3.06
C LEU A 40 11.03 -3.42 2.65
N ARG A 41 12.34 -3.17 2.71
CA ARG A 41 12.94 -1.88 2.33
C ARG A 41 12.58 -1.51 0.90
N ASP A 42 12.81 -2.42 -0.03
CA ASP A 42 12.62 -2.15 -1.45
C ASP A 42 11.13 -2.07 -1.81
N ALA A 43 10.28 -2.87 -1.15
CA ALA A 43 8.82 -2.75 -1.28
C ALA A 43 8.31 -1.37 -0.84
N VAL A 44 8.79 -0.88 0.32
CA VAL A 44 8.45 0.45 0.84
C VAL A 44 8.97 1.55 -0.07
N GLU A 45 10.21 1.46 -0.54
CA GLU A 45 10.81 2.44 -1.46
C GLU A 45 10.02 2.53 -2.76
N ALA A 46 9.67 1.39 -3.36
CA ALA A 46 8.87 1.34 -4.57
C ALA A 46 7.47 1.95 -4.35
N HIS A 47 6.82 1.69 -3.22
CA HIS A 47 5.54 2.29 -2.88
C HIS A 47 5.64 3.80 -2.68
N LEU A 48 6.62 4.26 -1.89
CA LEU A 48 6.86 5.66 -1.60
C LEU A 48 7.06 6.47 -2.89
N ASN A 49 7.94 6.00 -3.78
CA ASN A 49 8.20 6.63 -5.06
C ASN A 49 6.95 6.73 -5.94
N ARG A 50 6.13 5.67 -6.01
CA ARG A 50 4.85 5.72 -6.75
C ARG A 50 3.87 6.71 -6.15
N SER A 51 3.77 6.77 -4.82
CA SER A 51 2.83 7.64 -4.11
C SER A 51 3.11 9.12 -4.32
N VAL A 52 4.40 9.50 -4.45
CA VAL A 52 4.78 10.91 -4.67
C VAL A 52 4.95 11.28 -6.15
N ALA A 53 4.97 10.31 -7.07
CA ALA A 53 5.32 10.53 -8.49
C ALA A 53 4.48 11.60 -9.21
N ARG A 54 3.23 11.82 -8.77
CA ARG A 54 2.31 12.80 -9.36
C ARG A 54 2.07 14.03 -8.48
N ALA A 55 2.74 14.13 -7.34
CA ALA A 55 2.56 15.22 -6.40
C ALA A 55 3.02 16.55 -7.01
N LYS A 56 2.23 17.60 -6.78
CA LYS A 56 2.52 18.97 -7.17
C LYS A 56 2.20 19.88 -5.98
N PRO A 57 3.20 20.58 -5.39
CA PRO A 57 4.64 20.57 -5.71
C PRO A 57 5.32 19.19 -5.47
N PRO A 58 6.54 18.96 -5.99
CA PRO A 58 7.28 17.73 -5.73
C PRO A 58 7.53 17.51 -4.24
N ILE A 59 7.43 16.27 -3.79
CA ILE A 59 7.68 15.85 -2.40
C ILE A 59 9.05 15.17 -2.36
N ALA A 60 9.96 15.64 -1.50
CA ALA A 60 11.23 14.96 -1.28
C ALA A 60 11.04 13.64 -0.54
N VAL A 61 11.78 12.59 -0.91
CA VAL A 61 11.66 11.28 -0.27
C VAL A 61 13.02 10.78 0.23
N ARG A 62 13.02 10.10 1.38
CA ARG A 62 14.19 9.40 1.93
C ARG A 62 13.75 8.11 2.57
N ILE A 63 14.47 7.02 2.31
CA ILE A 63 14.36 5.78 3.05
C ILE A 63 15.70 5.45 3.70
N ALA A 64 15.66 4.98 4.94
CA ALA A 64 16.80 4.37 5.61
C ALA A 64 16.34 3.07 6.27
N ASP A 65 17.23 2.10 6.30
CA ASP A 65 17.02 0.83 6.99
C ASP A 65 18.18 0.68 7.99
N THR A 66 17.82 0.57 9.26
CA THR A 66 18.71 0.41 10.42
C THR A 66 18.56 -0.95 11.07
N SER A 67 17.80 -1.85 10.44
CA SER A 67 17.57 -3.21 10.92
C SER A 67 18.72 -4.17 10.59
N ASP A 68 19.71 -3.74 9.81
CA ASP A 68 20.79 -4.59 9.29
C ASP A 68 20.26 -5.87 8.59
N GLY A 69 19.12 -5.76 7.91
CA GLY A 69 18.45 -6.87 7.21
C GLY A 69 17.58 -7.74 8.13
N SER A 70 17.49 -7.44 9.43
CA SER A 70 16.62 -8.20 10.35
C SER A 70 15.14 -8.04 10.01
N ALA A 71 14.74 -6.93 9.38
CA ALA A 71 13.37 -6.73 8.91
C ALA A 71 12.93 -7.82 7.90
N ASP A 72 13.84 -8.28 7.05
CA ASP A 72 13.52 -9.32 6.06
C ASP A 72 13.50 -10.73 6.66
N SER A 73 14.16 -10.92 7.81
CA SER A 73 14.13 -12.17 8.57
C SER A 73 12.82 -12.41 9.32
N LEU A 74 11.95 -11.39 9.42
CA LEU A 74 10.65 -11.51 10.08
C LEU A 74 9.75 -12.53 9.38
N PRO A 75 8.81 -13.16 10.10
CA PRO A 75 7.78 -13.99 9.48
C PRO A 75 7.04 -13.21 8.39
N GLU A 76 6.68 -13.89 7.31
CA GLU A 76 6.02 -13.27 6.15
C GLU A 76 4.78 -12.46 6.54
N THR A 77 3.93 -13.01 7.40
CA THR A 77 2.73 -12.33 7.91
C THR A 77 3.05 -11.04 8.65
N MET A 78 4.20 -10.97 9.34
CA MET A 78 4.66 -9.77 10.02
C MET A 78 5.20 -8.75 9.00
N ARG A 79 6.01 -9.17 8.03
CA ARG A 79 6.49 -8.30 6.95
C ARG A 79 5.33 -7.69 6.17
N THR A 80 4.33 -8.49 5.82
CA THR A 80 3.11 -8.05 5.12
C THR A 80 2.31 -7.05 5.97
N SER A 81 2.16 -7.32 7.27
CA SER A 81 1.49 -6.40 8.19
C SER A 81 2.23 -5.06 8.30
N LEU A 82 3.55 -5.09 8.48
CA LEU A 82 4.39 -3.88 8.54
C LEU A 82 4.32 -3.09 7.23
N TYR A 83 4.42 -3.78 6.09
CA TYR A 83 4.30 -3.15 4.79
C TYR A 83 2.95 -2.42 4.63
N ARG A 84 1.84 -3.07 5.00
CA ARG A 84 0.50 -2.44 4.96
C ARG A 84 0.39 -1.21 5.86
N ILE A 85 0.98 -1.25 7.06
CA ILE A 85 1.02 -0.10 7.97
C ILE A 85 1.78 1.07 7.32
N VAL A 86 2.95 0.81 6.75
CA VAL A 86 3.77 1.83 6.08
C VAL A 86 3.06 2.39 4.84
N GLN A 87 2.41 1.53 4.04
CA GLN A 87 1.63 1.96 2.89
C GLN A 87 0.54 2.97 3.28
N GLU A 88 -0.24 2.65 4.32
CA GLU A 88 -1.32 3.51 4.78
C GLU A 88 -0.79 4.81 5.39
N ALA A 89 0.31 4.76 6.15
CA ALA A 89 0.96 5.95 6.67
C ALA A 89 1.43 6.89 5.55
N ILE A 90 2.06 6.35 4.49
CA ILE A 90 2.48 7.12 3.31
C ILE A 90 1.27 7.71 2.60
N ASN A 91 0.22 6.92 2.38
CA ASN A 91 -1.00 7.39 1.71
C ASN A 91 -1.64 8.56 2.47
N ASN A 92 -1.74 8.43 3.80
CA ASN A 92 -2.29 9.46 4.66
C ASN A 92 -1.45 10.73 4.65
N ALA A 93 -0.12 10.61 4.71
CA ALA A 93 0.78 11.76 4.61
C ALA A 93 0.60 12.48 3.26
N VAL A 94 0.67 11.76 2.14
CA VAL A 94 0.52 12.35 0.80
C VAL A 94 -0.84 13.01 0.61
N ARG A 95 -1.92 12.38 1.09
CA ARG A 95 -3.29 12.85 0.86
C ARG A 95 -3.71 14.00 1.77
N HIS A 96 -3.25 13.99 3.02
CA HIS A 96 -3.81 14.85 4.06
C HIS A 96 -2.83 15.87 4.63
N ALA A 97 -1.51 15.65 4.52
CA ALA A 97 -0.52 16.51 5.18
C ALA A 97 0.14 17.54 4.25
N ALA A 98 -0.07 17.45 2.92
CA ALA A 98 0.63 18.27 1.92
C ALA A 98 2.15 18.42 2.19
N PRO A 99 2.89 17.31 2.38
CA PRO A 99 4.24 17.37 2.92
C PRO A 99 5.24 17.87 1.87
N GLY A 100 6.24 18.64 2.30
CA GLY A 100 7.41 18.93 1.46
C GLY A 100 8.44 17.79 1.42
N ARG A 101 8.39 16.88 2.42
CA ARG A 101 9.30 15.74 2.56
C ARG A 101 8.63 14.58 3.30
N ILE A 102 8.91 13.35 2.88
CA ILE A 102 8.55 12.12 3.58
C ILE A 102 9.81 11.31 3.84
N GLU A 103 9.99 10.88 5.08
CA GLU A 103 11.09 9.99 5.48
C GLU A 103 10.55 8.71 6.09
N VAL A 104 11.09 7.57 5.66
CA VAL A 104 10.79 6.27 6.24
C VAL A 104 12.07 5.69 6.83
N LEU A 105 11.99 5.23 8.08
CA LEU A 105 13.06 4.54 8.79
C LEU A 105 12.56 3.15 9.15
N LEU A 106 13.27 2.13 8.70
CA LEU A 106 13.06 0.72 9.03
C LEU A 106 14.08 0.25 10.07
#